data_AF-A0A7X4CNU9-F1
#
_entry.id   AF-A0A7X4CNU9-F1
#
_cell.length_a   1.000
_cell.length_b   1.000
_cell.length_c   1.000
_cell.angle_alpha   90.00
_cell.angle_beta   90.00
_cell.angle_gamma   90.00
#
_symmetry.space_group_name_H-M   'P 1'
#
loop_
_entity.id
_entity.type
_entity.pdbx_description
1 polymer ?
#
loop_
_entity_poly.entity_id
_entity_poly.type
_entity_poly.pdbx_seq_one_letter_code
_entity_poly.pdbx_strand_id
1 'polypeptide(L)'
;IRLWPLFIIVGLTILGIGVVWIRDAGHRQDKVALSVLLLFFAVVLGIMWLLALSRLTWRVKLLGFAAFLLFIVAFVTLFQFNGFSGDLVPQFKLRWRGEPHSTFAQIQNSSHKVLTDYPQFLGPNRNAVVTGIKLDTDWKNNPPELIWRHPIGAGWSSYAVVGDSAITQEQEDEWEKVVCYDLHTGEEKWTHRDKARYYTALGQLGPRATPTIDGDHVYTVGGTGILNCLKFETGEQIWSTNIFEENKASAPPWGVSVSPLVYDDLVIVSAGGAVAYDKTNGDIAWTGQRIQSAYSSPLVATFAGTEQVLLFDDGLVTSHEPSSGELLWKQKWQSAGVEIASQPTPLPGDKLLVSSAYGIGAKLFHITRSNPSEEFNVNLLWESIYFKTKFTTIIYYEDYVYGLDDGIFACVNPIDGTRQWKRGRYGHGQTLLISDVLLVLTESGDIVLIEPNPDEHKELARFSAIKGQTWNNPALVGNYLLVRNSREAACYRLPIQ
;
A
#
# COMPACT_ATOMS: atom_id res chain seq x y z
N ILE A 1 45.14 29.16 3.79
CA ILE A 1 43.84 28.53 3.43
C ILE A 1 42.93 28.63 4.65
N ARG A 2 41.69 29.11 4.52
CA ARG A 2 40.76 29.16 5.66
C ARG A 2 39.86 27.93 5.63
N LEU A 3 40.32 26.80 6.20
CA LEU A 3 39.55 25.55 6.25
C LEU A 3 38.49 25.52 7.35
N TRP A 4 38.65 26.36 8.39
CA TRP A 4 37.73 26.42 9.52
C TRP A 4 36.24 26.64 9.16
N PRO A 5 35.84 27.40 8.11
CA PRO A 5 34.42 27.54 7.76
C PRO A 5 33.85 26.22 7.22
N LEU A 6 34.64 25.41 6.51
CA LEU A 6 34.21 24.09 6.04
C LEU A 6 33.97 23.15 7.22
N PHE A 7 34.85 23.15 8.22
CA PHE A 7 34.65 22.37 9.45
C PHE A 7 33.42 22.82 10.23
N ILE A 8 33.13 24.13 10.25
CA ILE A 8 31.89 24.64 10.85
C ILE A 8 30.66 24.19 10.07
N ILE A 9 30.65 24.28 8.74
CA ILE A 9 29.52 23.82 7.92
C ILE A 9 29.24 22.34 8.19
N VAL A 10 30.28 21.48 8.14
CA VAL A 10 30.13 20.05 8.40
C VAL A 10 29.70 19.79 9.84
N GLY A 11 30.34 20.44 10.82
CA GLY A 11 30.00 20.29 12.24
C GLY A 11 28.57 20.71 12.57
N LEU A 12 28.11 21.84 12.04
CA LEU A 12 26.73 22.31 12.20
C LEU A 12 25.72 21.40 11.47
N THR A 13 26.10 20.81 10.34
CA THR A 13 25.24 19.86 9.63
C THR A 13 25.08 18.57 10.43
N ILE A 14 26.17 18.02 10.95
CA ILE A 14 26.13 16.82 11.82
C ILE A 14 25.34 17.11 13.09
N LEU A 15 25.60 18.25 13.74
CA LEU A 15 24.87 18.68 14.93
C LEU A 15 23.38 18.86 14.61
N GLY A 16 23.06 19.51 13.50
CA GLY A 16 21.70 19.73 13.03
C GLY A 16 20.96 18.42 12.81
N ILE A 17 21.56 17.48 12.06
CA ILE A 17 21.00 16.14 11.86
C ILE A 17 20.85 15.42 13.21
N GLY A 18 21.87 15.47 14.08
CA GLY A 18 21.79 14.91 15.43
C GLY A 18 20.61 15.46 16.23
N VAL A 19 20.44 16.79 16.25
CA VAL A 19 19.30 17.46 16.91
C VAL A 19 17.97 17.03 16.31
N VAL A 20 17.87 16.93 14.98
CA VAL A 20 16.65 16.47 14.28
C VAL A 20 16.26 15.06 14.70
N TRP A 21 17.24 14.16 14.85
CA TRP A 21 16.97 12.77 15.22
C TRP A 21 16.81 12.53 16.73
N ILE A 22 17.45 13.36 17.57
CA ILE A 22 17.34 13.32 19.04
C ILE A 22 16.05 13.99 19.52
N ARG A 23 15.60 15.08 18.87
CA ARG A 23 14.38 15.78 19.28
C ARG A 23 13.17 14.90 18.96
N ASP A 24 12.33 14.69 19.95
CA ASP A 24 11.12 13.85 19.82
C ASP A 24 9.94 14.57 19.12
N ALA A 25 10.18 15.78 18.59
CA ALA A 25 9.14 16.69 18.14
C ALA A 25 8.87 16.65 16.61
N GLY A 26 9.03 15.50 15.95
CA GLY A 26 8.78 15.40 14.51
C GLY A 26 8.68 13.96 14.01
N HIS A 27 7.91 13.76 12.95
CA HIS A 27 7.66 12.44 12.38
C HIS A 27 8.90 11.94 11.63
N ARG A 28 9.02 10.62 11.45
CA ARG A 28 10.20 10.02 10.79
C ARG A 28 10.41 10.61 9.40
N GLN A 29 9.33 10.83 8.67
CA GLN A 29 9.32 11.42 7.33
C GLN A 29 9.83 12.87 7.35
N ASP A 30 9.38 13.69 8.31
CA ASP A 30 9.86 15.06 8.48
C ASP A 30 11.34 15.10 8.85
N LYS A 31 11.78 14.17 9.71
CA LYS A 31 13.19 14.02 10.10
C LYS A 31 14.05 13.66 8.88
N VAL A 32 13.57 12.77 8.02
CA VAL A 32 14.24 12.42 6.75
C VAL A 32 14.29 13.64 5.83
N ALA A 33 13.16 14.30 5.59
CA ALA A 33 13.07 15.48 4.70
C ALA A 33 13.99 16.62 5.17
N LEU A 34 13.97 16.93 6.46
CA LEU A 34 14.82 17.96 7.06
C LEU A 34 16.30 17.59 7.00
N SER A 35 16.65 16.30 7.17
CA SER A 35 18.02 15.83 7.02
C SER A 35 18.53 16.01 5.58
N VAL A 36 17.71 15.69 4.58
CA VAL A 36 18.03 15.91 3.16
C VAL A 36 18.22 17.41 2.87
N LEU A 37 17.36 18.25 3.42
CA LEU A 37 17.43 19.70 3.27
C LEU A 37 18.69 20.30 3.92
N LEU A 38 19.06 19.84 5.12
CA LEU A 38 20.31 20.22 5.79
C LEU A 38 21.54 19.82 4.97
N LEU A 39 21.56 18.60 4.41
CA LEU A 39 22.64 18.15 3.52
C LEU A 39 22.73 19.00 2.26
N PHE A 40 21.60 19.36 1.66
CA PHE A 40 21.55 20.25 0.50
C PHE A 40 22.16 21.62 0.82
N PHE A 41 21.76 22.27 1.92
CA PHE A 41 22.33 23.54 2.33
C PHE A 41 23.82 23.44 2.65
N ALA A 42 24.27 22.33 3.26
CA ALA A 42 25.68 22.10 3.53
C ALA A 42 26.52 22.06 2.24
N VAL A 43 26.01 21.42 1.18
CA VAL A 43 26.64 21.39 -0.14
C VAL A 43 26.70 22.79 -0.75
N VAL A 44 25.59 23.55 -0.74
CA VAL A 44 25.54 24.93 -1.27
C VAL A 44 26.53 25.84 -0.53
N LEU A 45 26.54 25.80 0.80
CA LEU A 45 27.48 26.58 1.62
C LEU A 45 28.92 26.15 1.41
N GLY A 46 29.17 24.85 1.21
CA GLY A 46 30.49 24.30 0.88
C GLY A 46 31.01 24.82 -0.47
N ILE A 47 30.16 24.86 -1.50
CA ILE A 47 30.49 25.43 -2.82
C ILE A 47 30.75 26.93 -2.69
N MET A 48 29.88 27.67 -1.98
CA MET A 48 30.05 29.10 -1.75
C MET A 48 31.36 29.41 -1.02
N TRP A 49 31.71 28.61 0.00
CA TRP A 49 32.99 28.73 0.69
C TRP A 49 34.16 28.48 -0.26
N LEU A 50 34.11 27.40 -1.05
CA LEU A 50 35.17 27.03 -1.98
C LEU A 50 35.44 28.15 -2.99
N LEU A 51 34.39 28.65 -3.63
CA LEU A 51 34.47 29.64 -4.71
C LEU A 51 34.77 31.06 -4.20
N ALA A 52 34.15 31.49 -3.10
CA ALA A 52 34.24 32.88 -2.64
C ALA A 52 35.18 33.09 -1.43
N LEU A 53 35.17 32.20 -0.43
CA LEU A 53 35.69 32.50 0.91
C LEU A 53 37.00 31.76 1.31
N SER A 54 37.38 30.72 0.57
CA SER A 54 38.49 29.81 0.89
C SER A 54 39.89 30.45 0.86
N ARG A 55 40.03 31.61 0.21
CA ARG A 55 41.32 32.27 -0.14
C ARG A 55 42.30 31.35 -0.89
N LEU A 56 41.78 30.29 -1.53
CA LEU A 56 42.56 29.43 -2.40
C LEU A 56 42.89 30.15 -3.71
N THR A 57 43.97 29.73 -4.36
CA THR A 57 44.28 30.21 -5.72
C THR A 57 43.16 29.81 -6.67
N TRP A 58 42.90 30.64 -7.68
CA TRP A 58 41.84 30.38 -8.66
C TRP A 58 41.93 28.98 -9.28
N ARG A 59 43.16 28.51 -9.56
CA ARG A 59 43.40 27.15 -10.08
C ARG A 59 42.88 26.05 -9.15
N VAL A 60 43.13 26.17 -7.84
CA VAL A 60 42.68 25.16 -6.86
C VAL A 60 41.16 25.23 -6.67
N LYS A 61 40.56 26.41 -6.69
CA LYS A 61 39.10 26.57 -6.66
C LYS A 61 38.45 25.90 -7.87
N LEU A 62 39.00 26.14 -9.05
CA LEU A 62 38.50 25.60 -10.31
C LEU A 62 38.67 24.08 -10.37
N LEU A 63 39.82 23.54 -9.92
CA LEU A 63 40.03 22.10 -9.78
C LEU A 63 39.06 21.46 -8.78
N GLY A 64 38.85 22.07 -7.61
CA GLY A 64 37.91 21.55 -6.61
C GLY A 64 36.46 21.56 -7.10
N PHE A 65 36.05 22.63 -7.76
CA PHE A 65 34.72 22.73 -8.36
C PHE A 65 34.55 21.75 -9.52
N ALA A 66 35.56 21.61 -10.38
CA ALA A 66 35.58 20.61 -11.45
C ALA A 66 35.52 19.18 -10.92
N ALA A 67 36.23 18.87 -9.83
CA ALA A 67 36.17 17.57 -9.18
C ALA A 67 34.78 17.29 -8.59
N PHE A 68 34.12 18.29 -8.00
CA PHE A 68 32.74 18.18 -7.53
C PHE A 68 31.75 17.94 -8.68
N LEU A 69 31.88 18.69 -9.79
CA LEU A 69 31.08 18.45 -10.99
C LEU A 69 31.33 17.06 -11.57
N LEU A 70 32.59 16.61 -11.62
CA LEU A 70 32.97 15.28 -12.08
C LEU A 70 32.39 14.20 -11.16
N PHE A 71 32.35 14.42 -9.85
CA PHE A 71 31.66 13.53 -8.92
C PHE A 71 30.16 13.47 -9.19
N ILE A 72 29.48 14.60 -9.42
CA ILE A 72 28.06 14.61 -9.79
C ILE A 72 27.83 13.84 -11.10
N VAL A 73 28.65 14.11 -12.13
CA VAL A 73 28.57 13.42 -13.42
C VAL A 73 28.82 11.92 -13.23
N ALA A 74 29.85 11.53 -12.48
CA ALA A 74 30.14 10.14 -12.15
C ALA A 74 28.96 9.49 -11.40
N PHE A 75 28.38 10.17 -10.43
CA PHE A 75 27.24 9.66 -9.67
C PHE A 75 26.02 9.46 -10.57
N VAL A 76 25.65 10.45 -11.39
CA VAL A 76 24.48 10.37 -12.30
C VAL A 76 24.70 9.37 -13.46
N THR A 77 25.95 9.14 -13.86
CA THR A 77 26.32 8.12 -14.88
C THR A 77 26.42 6.72 -14.32
N LEU A 78 26.74 6.54 -13.04
CA LEU A 78 26.79 5.22 -12.40
C LEU A 78 25.43 4.81 -11.82
N PHE A 79 24.70 5.76 -11.24
CA PHE A 79 23.46 5.53 -10.51
C PHE A 79 22.25 6.11 -11.26
N GLN A 80 21.15 5.38 -11.17
CA GLN A 80 19.82 5.80 -11.60
C GLN A 80 18.97 5.99 -10.35
N PHE A 81 18.26 7.12 -10.29
CA PHE A 81 17.23 7.35 -9.29
C PHE A 81 16.04 6.39 -9.53
N ASN A 82 15.63 5.66 -8.49
CA ASN A 82 14.64 4.59 -8.56
C ASN A 82 13.40 4.86 -7.68
N GLY A 83 13.14 6.14 -7.34
CA GLY A 83 12.01 6.53 -6.51
C GLY A 83 12.37 6.70 -5.03
N PHE A 84 11.36 6.62 -4.17
CA PHE A 84 11.48 6.80 -2.73
C PHE A 84 10.96 5.58 -1.97
N SER A 85 11.52 5.31 -0.79
CA SER A 85 10.90 4.39 0.17
C SER A 85 9.57 4.95 0.70
N GLY A 86 8.77 4.13 1.38
CA GLY A 86 7.58 4.64 2.08
C GLY A 86 7.91 5.63 3.21
N ASP A 87 9.18 5.72 3.61
CA ASP A 87 9.72 6.73 4.54
C ASP A 87 10.24 8.00 3.85
N LEU A 88 9.99 8.17 2.55
CA LEU A 88 10.52 9.27 1.72
C LEU A 88 12.05 9.30 1.63
N VAL A 89 12.71 8.15 1.78
CA VAL A 89 14.17 8.03 1.57
C VAL A 89 14.44 7.81 0.08
N PRO A 90 15.26 8.65 -0.58
CA PRO A 90 15.56 8.48 -2.01
C PRO A 90 16.36 7.21 -2.25
N GLN A 91 15.96 6.44 -3.26
CA GLN A 91 16.59 5.18 -3.63
C GLN A 91 17.35 5.28 -4.96
N PHE A 92 18.54 4.69 -5.01
CA PHE A 92 19.40 4.68 -6.18
C PHE A 92 19.84 3.26 -6.51
N LYS A 93 19.82 2.90 -7.80
CA LYS A 93 20.35 1.63 -8.32
C LYS A 93 21.47 1.87 -9.32
N LEU A 94 22.41 0.93 -9.43
CA LEU A 94 23.45 0.99 -10.46
C LEU A 94 22.81 0.80 -11.84
N ARG A 95 23.13 1.68 -12.81
CA ARG A 95 22.58 1.64 -14.17
C ARG A 95 22.88 0.36 -14.94
N TRP A 96 23.99 -0.30 -14.62
CA TRP A 96 24.52 -1.44 -15.35
C TRP A 96 24.10 -2.80 -14.77
N ARG A 97 23.30 -2.80 -13.71
CA ARG A 97 22.77 -4.05 -13.14
C ARG A 97 21.51 -4.43 -13.91
N GLY A 98 21.65 -5.39 -14.82
CA GLY A 98 20.51 -5.96 -15.55
C GLY A 98 19.47 -6.53 -14.58
N GLU A 99 18.21 -6.42 -14.95
CA GLU A 99 17.12 -7.12 -14.25
C GLU A 99 17.35 -8.63 -14.43
N PRO A 100 17.21 -9.46 -13.39
CA PRO A 100 17.42 -10.89 -13.52
C PRO A 100 16.44 -11.47 -14.55
N HIS A 101 16.97 -11.99 -15.66
CA HIS A 101 16.20 -12.79 -16.59
C HIS A 101 15.84 -14.11 -15.90
N SER A 102 14.60 -14.20 -15.40
CA SER A 102 14.04 -15.43 -14.88
C SER A 102 13.79 -16.38 -16.05
N THR A 103 14.42 -17.56 -16.01
CA THR A 103 14.24 -18.61 -17.01
C THR A 103 12.97 -19.37 -16.69
N PHE A 104 12.08 -19.50 -17.68
CA PHE A 104 10.84 -20.27 -17.56
C PHE A 104 11.15 -21.75 -17.24
N ALA A 105 10.57 -22.29 -16.18
CA ALA A 105 10.58 -23.72 -15.89
C ALA A 105 9.37 -24.38 -16.56
N GLN A 106 9.56 -25.59 -17.09
CA GLN A 106 8.53 -26.36 -17.78
C GLN A 106 7.47 -26.96 -16.83
N ILE A 107 6.25 -26.99 -17.35
CA ILE A 107 4.97 -27.31 -16.74
C ILE A 107 4.86 -28.80 -16.33
N GLN A 108 4.28 -29.05 -15.16
CA GLN A 108 3.56 -30.30 -14.86
C GLN A 108 2.10 -29.97 -14.58
N ASN A 109 1.21 -30.45 -15.45
CA ASN A 109 -0.23 -30.35 -15.26
C ASN A 109 -0.66 -31.22 -14.07
N SER A 110 -1.30 -30.60 -13.08
CA SER A 110 -2.05 -31.30 -12.03
C SER A 110 -3.50 -30.89 -12.10
N SER A 111 -4.42 -31.84 -11.88
CA SER A 111 -5.87 -31.58 -11.88
C SER A 111 -6.27 -30.80 -10.64
N HIS A 112 -6.91 -29.64 -10.79
CA HIS A 112 -7.22 -28.74 -9.69
C HIS A 112 -8.57 -29.05 -9.01
N LYS A 113 -8.51 -29.10 -7.68
CA LYS A 113 -9.65 -29.08 -6.76
C LYS A 113 -10.09 -27.61 -6.63
N VAL A 114 -11.39 -27.33 -6.53
CA VAL A 114 -11.93 -25.96 -6.40
C VAL A 114 -11.23 -25.24 -5.25
N LEU A 115 -10.48 -24.18 -5.58
CA LEU A 115 -9.74 -23.35 -4.63
C LEU A 115 -10.71 -22.35 -3.99
N THR A 116 -10.43 -21.91 -2.76
CA THR A 116 -11.16 -20.77 -2.18
C THR A 116 -10.69 -19.51 -2.88
N ASP A 117 -11.61 -18.86 -3.62
CA ASP A 117 -11.32 -17.66 -4.40
C ASP A 117 -10.84 -16.48 -3.55
N TYR A 118 -10.13 -15.55 -4.19
CA TYR A 118 -9.65 -14.30 -3.60
C TYR A 118 -10.07 -13.13 -4.52
N PRO A 119 -11.37 -12.85 -4.66
CA PRO A 119 -11.92 -12.11 -5.81
C PRO A 119 -11.69 -10.60 -5.74
N GLN A 120 -11.14 -10.07 -4.64
CA GLN A 120 -11.06 -8.62 -4.42
C GLN A 120 -9.94 -8.23 -3.44
N PHE A 121 -9.74 -6.92 -3.29
CA PHE A 121 -8.80 -6.32 -2.35
C PHE A 121 -8.93 -6.90 -0.94
N LEU A 122 -7.81 -7.37 -0.37
CA LEU A 122 -7.74 -8.00 0.96
C LEU A 122 -8.61 -9.26 1.12
N GLY A 123 -8.98 -9.90 0.01
CA GLY A 123 -9.65 -11.20 -0.02
C GLY A 123 -11.17 -11.09 0.02
N PRO A 124 -11.88 -12.23 0.13
CA PRO A 124 -13.34 -12.31 0.00
C PRO A 124 -14.11 -11.31 0.88
N ASN A 125 -13.60 -11.02 2.07
CA ASN A 125 -14.26 -10.16 3.06
C ASN A 125 -13.57 -8.78 3.24
N ARG A 126 -12.60 -8.43 2.37
CA ARG A 126 -11.81 -7.18 2.43
C ARG A 126 -11.13 -6.90 3.78
N ASN A 127 -10.75 -7.94 4.52
CA ASN A 127 -10.19 -7.84 5.87
C ASN A 127 -8.81 -8.48 6.03
N ALA A 128 -8.23 -8.99 4.94
CA ALA A 128 -6.95 -9.71 4.92
C ALA A 128 -6.93 -10.92 5.86
N VAL A 129 -8.05 -11.63 5.96
CA VAL A 129 -8.17 -12.89 6.68
C VAL A 129 -8.57 -13.98 5.71
N VAL A 130 -7.79 -15.06 5.70
CA VAL A 130 -8.06 -16.30 4.97
C VAL A 130 -8.21 -17.40 6.00
N THR A 131 -9.31 -18.16 5.92
CA THR A 131 -9.62 -19.26 6.85
C THR A 131 -9.62 -20.60 6.12
N GLY A 132 -9.58 -21.69 6.88
CA GLY A 132 -9.68 -23.06 6.33
C GLY A 132 -8.38 -23.60 5.71
N ILE A 133 -7.28 -22.87 5.82
CA ILE A 133 -5.94 -23.30 5.40
C ILE A 133 -5.03 -23.33 6.62
N LYS A 134 -4.41 -24.48 6.89
CA LYS A 134 -3.42 -24.62 7.96
C LYS A 134 -2.04 -24.78 7.33
N LEU A 135 -1.20 -23.75 7.46
CA LEU A 135 0.13 -23.77 6.88
C LEU A 135 1.08 -24.67 7.65
N ASP A 136 1.95 -25.36 6.93
CA ASP A 136 3.17 -25.87 7.53
C ASP A 136 4.14 -24.69 7.73
N THR A 137 4.62 -24.54 8.95
CA THR A 137 5.51 -23.45 9.36
C THR A 137 6.98 -23.88 9.39
N ASP A 138 7.30 -25.17 9.16
CA ASP A 138 8.66 -25.67 9.06
C ASP A 138 9.21 -25.55 7.63
N TRP A 139 9.36 -24.31 7.16
CA TRP A 139 9.91 -24.04 5.82
C TRP A 139 11.38 -24.38 5.64
N LYS A 140 12.06 -24.78 6.72
CA LYS A 140 13.43 -25.30 6.63
C LYS A 140 13.43 -26.70 6.01
N ASN A 141 12.45 -27.53 6.37
CA ASN A 141 12.32 -28.90 5.86
C ASN A 141 11.33 -29.00 4.70
N ASN A 142 10.26 -28.20 4.73
CA ASN A 142 9.22 -28.15 3.70
C ASN A 142 9.12 -26.73 3.12
N PRO A 143 10.07 -26.28 2.27
CA PRO A 143 10.06 -24.92 1.76
C PRO A 143 8.89 -24.69 0.77
N PRO A 144 8.37 -23.46 0.66
CA PRO A 144 7.46 -23.07 -0.41
C PRO A 144 8.04 -23.37 -1.80
N GLU A 145 7.21 -23.93 -2.67
CA GLU A 145 7.58 -24.28 -4.04
C GLU A 145 7.31 -23.12 -4.98
N LEU A 146 8.33 -22.64 -5.70
CA LEU A 146 8.16 -21.64 -6.75
C LEU A 146 7.48 -22.28 -7.97
N ILE A 147 6.32 -21.77 -8.35
CA ILE A 147 5.57 -22.26 -9.53
C ILE A 147 5.99 -21.49 -10.77
N TRP A 148 5.92 -20.16 -10.72
CA TRP A 148 6.40 -19.29 -11.79
C TRP A 148 6.85 -17.95 -11.22
N ARG A 149 7.72 -17.27 -11.99
CA ARG A 149 8.17 -15.89 -11.74
C ARG A 149 8.59 -15.24 -13.06
N HIS A 150 8.08 -14.05 -13.34
CA HIS A 150 8.42 -13.31 -14.55
C HIS A 150 8.29 -11.79 -14.36
N PRO A 151 8.96 -10.99 -15.22
CA PRO A 151 8.71 -9.56 -15.28
C PRO A 151 7.28 -9.25 -15.72
N ILE A 152 6.75 -8.12 -15.25
CA ILE A 152 5.44 -7.58 -15.57
C ILE A 152 5.51 -6.06 -15.80
N GLY A 153 4.46 -5.47 -16.35
CA GLY A 153 4.33 -4.03 -16.49
C GLY A 153 4.31 -3.30 -15.15
N ALA A 154 4.58 -1.99 -15.19
CA ALA A 154 4.78 -1.20 -13.99
C ALA A 154 3.46 -1.04 -13.19
N GLY A 155 3.45 -1.26 -11.88
CA GLY A 155 2.26 -0.98 -11.07
C GLY A 155 2.27 -1.56 -9.66
N TRP A 156 1.33 -1.10 -8.84
CA TRP A 156 1.22 -1.44 -7.42
C TRP A 156 -0.06 -2.21 -7.07
N SER A 157 -0.85 -2.61 -8.08
CA SER A 157 -2.04 -3.45 -7.90
C SER A 157 -1.72 -4.76 -7.19
N SER A 158 -2.64 -5.27 -6.38
CA SER A 158 -2.64 -6.68 -5.97
C SER A 158 -3.23 -7.56 -7.09
N TYR A 159 -3.38 -8.86 -6.81
CA TYR A 159 -4.17 -9.80 -7.61
C TYR A 159 -5.56 -9.99 -7.02
N ALA A 160 -6.56 -10.07 -7.90
CA ALA A 160 -7.83 -10.72 -7.65
C ALA A 160 -7.86 -12.05 -8.39
N VAL A 161 -8.35 -13.11 -7.75
CA VAL A 161 -8.28 -14.46 -8.31
C VAL A 161 -9.60 -15.18 -8.12
N VAL A 162 -10.13 -15.74 -9.21
CA VAL A 162 -11.28 -16.66 -9.20
C VAL A 162 -10.91 -17.86 -10.07
N GLY A 163 -11.04 -19.06 -9.50
CA GLY A 163 -10.55 -20.30 -10.12
C GLY A 163 -9.08 -20.19 -10.49
N ASP A 164 -8.78 -20.35 -11.79
CA ASP A 164 -7.41 -20.33 -12.33
C ASP A 164 -7.04 -18.98 -12.99
N SER A 165 -7.86 -17.94 -12.80
CA SER A 165 -7.66 -16.62 -13.43
C SER A 165 -7.20 -15.60 -12.39
N ALA A 166 -5.95 -15.17 -12.50
CA ALA A 166 -5.33 -14.17 -11.62
C ALA A 166 -5.23 -12.82 -12.34
N ILE A 167 -6.05 -11.86 -11.94
CA ILE A 167 -6.21 -10.56 -12.60
C ILE A 167 -5.50 -9.47 -11.81
N THR A 168 -4.73 -8.63 -12.49
CA THR A 168 -4.03 -7.48 -11.91
C THR A 168 -3.97 -6.30 -12.87
N GLN A 169 -3.48 -5.16 -12.39
CA GLN A 169 -3.28 -3.97 -13.22
C GLN A 169 -1.79 -3.63 -13.39
N GLU A 170 -1.44 -3.15 -14.57
CA GLU A 170 -0.07 -2.84 -14.98
C GLU A 170 -0.03 -1.59 -15.86
N GLN A 171 1.17 -1.07 -16.11
CA GLN A 171 1.39 0.02 -17.06
C GLN A 171 2.58 -0.29 -17.95
N GLU A 172 2.35 -0.19 -19.25
CA GLU A 172 3.37 -0.37 -20.29
C GLU A 172 3.29 0.82 -21.23
N ASP A 173 4.41 1.55 -21.34
CA ASP A 173 4.52 2.77 -22.12
C ASP A 173 3.45 3.82 -21.76
N GLU A 174 2.50 4.05 -22.67
CA GLU A 174 1.40 5.02 -22.58
C GLU A 174 0.04 4.35 -22.27
N TRP A 175 0.06 3.10 -21.80
CA TRP A 175 -1.13 2.29 -21.55
C TRP A 175 -1.20 1.82 -20.10
N GLU A 176 -2.32 2.09 -19.43
CA GLU A 176 -2.75 1.33 -18.25
C GLU A 176 -3.44 0.05 -18.76
N LYS A 177 -3.09 -1.10 -18.17
CA LYS A 177 -3.54 -2.42 -18.59
C LYS A 177 -4.22 -3.13 -17.44
N VAL A 178 -5.26 -3.89 -17.77
CA VAL A 178 -5.78 -4.96 -16.90
C VAL A 178 -5.39 -6.27 -17.55
N VAL A 179 -4.64 -7.10 -16.83
CA VAL A 179 -4.06 -8.33 -17.36
C VAL A 179 -4.57 -9.51 -16.56
N CYS A 180 -5.06 -10.54 -17.24
CA CYS A 180 -5.41 -11.81 -16.65
C CYS A 180 -4.32 -12.83 -16.95
N TYR A 181 -3.76 -13.41 -15.90
CA TYR A 181 -2.81 -14.50 -15.98
C TYR A 181 -3.46 -15.81 -15.57
N ASP A 182 -2.95 -16.90 -16.11
CA ASP A 182 -3.20 -18.22 -15.58
C ASP A 182 -2.49 -18.40 -14.23
N LEU A 183 -3.24 -18.82 -13.19
CA LEU A 183 -2.71 -18.98 -11.83
C LEU A 183 -1.55 -19.97 -11.75
N HIS A 184 -1.56 -21.03 -12.57
CA HIS A 184 -0.63 -22.16 -12.44
C HIS A 184 0.57 -22.03 -13.36
N THR A 185 0.46 -21.30 -14.47
CA THR A 185 1.53 -21.16 -15.46
C THR A 185 2.12 -19.74 -15.51
N GLY A 186 1.36 -18.72 -15.09
CA GLY A 186 1.74 -17.31 -15.24
C GLY A 186 1.62 -16.80 -16.69
N GLU A 187 1.02 -17.58 -17.59
CA GLU A 187 0.78 -17.14 -18.97
C GLU A 187 -0.36 -16.13 -19.05
N GLU A 188 -0.18 -15.10 -19.87
CA GLU A 188 -1.21 -14.10 -20.14
C GLU A 188 -2.38 -14.75 -20.90
N LYS A 189 -3.58 -14.72 -20.31
CA LYS A 189 -4.84 -15.19 -20.92
C LYS A 189 -5.48 -14.10 -21.79
N TRP A 190 -5.55 -12.88 -21.26
CA TRP A 190 -6.06 -11.71 -21.97
C TRP A 190 -5.55 -10.41 -21.35
N THR A 191 -5.62 -9.32 -22.13
CA THR A 191 -5.27 -7.97 -21.69
C THR A 191 -6.27 -6.94 -22.23
N HIS A 192 -6.80 -6.10 -21.34
CA HIS A 192 -7.48 -4.84 -21.68
C HIS A 192 -6.49 -3.67 -21.60
N ARG A 193 -6.69 -2.63 -22.42
CA ARG A 193 -5.79 -1.47 -22.46
C ARG A 193 -6.57 -0.16 -22.52
N ASP A 194 -6.25 0.74 -21.60
CA ASP A 194 -6.72 2.12 -21.59
C ASP A 194 -5.59 3.06 -21.98
N LYS A 195 -5.88 4.03 -22.84
CA LYS A 195 -4.90 5.04 -23.27
C LYS A 195 -4.70 6.07 -22.16
N ALA A 196 -3.98 5.67 -21.13
CA ALA A 196 -3.71 6.44 -19.94
C ALA A 196 -2.30 6.14 -19.42
N ARG A 197 -1.70 7.13 -18.77
CA ARG A 197 -0.37 6.96 -18.17
C ARG A 197 -0.27 7.75 -16.88
N TYR A 198 -0.14 7.02 -15.77
CA TYR A 198 0.10 7.61 -14.47
C TYR A 198 1.59 7.60 -14.11
N TYR A 199 2.09 8.72 -13.58
CA TYR A 199 3.43 8.81 -12.99
C TYR A 199 3.54 9.98 -12.00
N THR A 200 4.12 9.72 -10.84
CA THR A 200 4.68 10.75 -9.94
C THR A 200 6.02 10.29 -9.35
N ALA A 201 6.81 11.24 -8.86
CA ALA A 201 8.12 10.93 -8.26
C ALA A 201 8.00 10.08 -6.98
N LEU A 202 6.95 10.29 -6.19
CA LEU A 202 6.69 9.58 -4.94
C LEU A 202 5.92 8.27 -5.17
N GLY A 203 4.87 8.29 -6.00
CA GLY A 203 4.05 7.11 -6.27
C GLY A 203 4.61 6.17 -7.33
N GLN A 204 5.59 6.61 -8.12
CA GLN A 204 6.14 5.89 -9.28
C GLN A 204 5.07 5.62 -10.38
N LEU A 205 5.42 4.79 -11.38
CA LEU A 205 4.54 4.49 -12.51
C LEU A 205 3.42 3.52 -12.13
N GLY A 206 2.30 3.65 -12.85
CA GLY A 206 1.30 2.60 -12.98
C GLY A 206 0.12 2.64 -12.00
N PRO A 207 -0.90 1.81 -12.25
CA PRO A 207 -2.11 1.68 -11.44
C PRO A 207 -1.83 0.97 -10.11
N ARG A 208 -2.72 1.15 -9.12
CA ARG A 208 -2.52 0.70 -7.73
C ARG A 208 -3.70 -0.03 -7.13
N ALA A 209 -4.91 0.29 -7.57
CA ALA A 209 -6.11 -0.36 -7.09
C ALA A 209 -6.09 -1.84 -7.46
N THR A 210 -6.65 -2.69 -6.61
CA THR A 210 -6.84 -4.10 -6.91
C THR A 210 -8.16 -4.28 -7.66
N PRO A 211 -8.22 -5.09 -8.72
CA PRO A 211 -9.48 -5.47 -9.36
C PRO A 211 -10.46 -6.10 -8.38
N THR A 212 -11.75 -6.06 -8.72
CA THR A 212 -12.80 -6.81 -8.04
C THR A 212 -13.53 -7.66 -9.06
N ILE A 213 -13.64 -8.95 -8.80
CA ILE A 213 -14.33 -9.93 -9.65
C ILE A 213 -15.69 -10.23 -9.01
N ASP A 214 -16.76 -10.08 -9.78
CA ASP A 214 -18.13 -10.43 -9.37
C ASP A 214 -18.85 -11.10 -10.54
N GLY A 215 -19.12 -12.40 -10.39
CA GLY A 215 -19.69 -13.24 -11.46
C GLY A 215 -18.86 -13.16 -12.75
N ASP A 216 -19.52 -12.77 -13.85
CA ASP A 216 -18.92 -12.68 -15.18
C ASP A 216 -18.20 -11.34 -15.45
N HIS A 217 -18.01 -10.50 -14.41
CA HIS A 217 -17.49 -9.15 -14.53
C HIS A 217 -16.23 -8.89 -13.69
N VAL A 218 -15.41 -7.99 -14.20
CA VAL A 218 -14.21 -7.48 -13.54
C VAL A 218 -14.28 -5.96 -13.49
N TYR A 219 -14.24 -5.41 -12.29
CA TYR A 219 -14.27 -3.99 -12.03
C TYR A 219 -12.89 -3.49 -11.64
N THR A 220 -12.39 -2.46 -12.33
CA THR A 220 -11.03 -1.94 -12.12
C THR A 220 -11.00 -0.43 -12.11
N VAL A 221 -10.14 0.15 -11.28
CA VAL A 221 -9.85 1.59 -11.30
C VAL A 221 -8.37 1.82 -11.63
N GLY A 222 -8.09 2.46 -12.77
CA GLY A 222 -6.73 2.84 -13.17
C GLY A 222 -6.13 3.93 -12.28
N GLY A 223 -4.82 4.15 -12.35
CA GLY A 223 -4.12 5.18 -11.56
C GLY A 223 -4.54 6.60 -11.93
N THR A 224 -5.16 6.77 -13.10
CA THR A 224 -5.75 8.02 -13.61
C THR A 224 -7.25 8.20 -13.29
N GLY A 225 -7.91 7.19 -12.71
CA GLY A 225 -9.32 7.24 -12.32
C GLY A 225 -10.31 6.68 -13.34
N ILE A 226 -9.84 6.01 -14.38
CA ILE A 226 -10.71 5.24 -15.29
C ILE A 226 -11.27 4.04 -14.53
N LEU A 227 -12.59 4.01 -14.32
CA LEU A 227 -13.34 2.87 -13.79
C LEU A 227 -13.90 2.07 -14.98
N ASN A 228 -13.52 0.81 -15.08
CA ASN A 228 -14.00 -0.11 -16.10
C ASN A 228 -14.87 -1.21 -15.49
N CYS A 229 -15.83 -1.68 -16.29
CA CYS A 229 -16.38 -3.03 -16.19
C CYS A 229 -15.98 -3.83 -17.43
N LEU A 230 -15.30 -4.95 -17.19
CA LEU A 230 -14.79 -5.84 -18.22
C LEU A 230 -15.46 -7.21 -18.08
N LYS A 231 -15.62 -7.91 -19.19
CA LYS A 231 -16.05 -9.31 -19.20
C LYS A 231 -14.94 -10.22 -18.70
N PHE A 232 -15.19 -10.99 -17.63
CA PHE A 232 -14.20 -11.83 -16.93
C PHE A 232 -13.42 -12.77 -17.86
N GLU A 233 -14.10 -13.42 -18.80
CA GLU A 233 -13.48 -14.41 -19.69
C GLU A 233 -12.55 -13.81 -20.76
N THR A 234 -12.71 -12.53 -21.10
CA THR A 234 -12.10 -11.96 -22.32
C THR A 234 -11.39 -10.64 -22.11
N GLY A 235 -11.68 -9.94 -21.02
CA GLY A 235 -11.24 -8.55 -20.82
C GLY A 235 -11.96 -7.53 -21.70
N GLU A 236 -12.99 -7.93 -22.47
CA GLU A 236 -13.76 -7.00 -23.30
C GLU A 236 -14.47 -5.96 -22.42
N GLN A 237 -14.30 -4.68 -22.77
CA GLN A 237 -14.95 -3.58 -22.07
C GLN A 237 -16.46 -3.58 -22.31
N ILE A 238 -17.23 -3.62 -21.23
CA ILE A 238 -18.68 -3.46 -21.24
C ILE A 238 -19.03 -1.97 -21.11
N TRP A 239 -18.45 -1.31 -20.11
CA TRP A 239 -18.56 0.14 -19.92
C TRP A 239 -17.29 0.69 -19.26
N SER A 240 -17.06 2.00 -19.43
CA SER A 240 -15.91 2.71 -18.88
C SER A 240 -16.27 4.18 -18.61
N THR A 241 -15.79 4.73 -17.50
CA THR A 241 -15.97 6.14 -17.15
C THR A 241 -14.77 6.67 -16.36
N ASN A 242 -14.50 7.99 -16.41
CA ASN A 242 -13.51 8.61 -15.54
C ASN A 242 -14.21 9.19 -14.30
N ILE A 243 -13.91 8.60 -13.14
CA ILE A 243 -14.63 8.91 -11.90
C ILE A 243 -14.39 10.35 -11.40
N PHE A 244 -13.25 10.97 -11.75
CA PHE A 244 -12.95 12.33 -11.32
C PHE A 244 -13.54 13.37 -12.27
N GLU A 245 -13.49 13.10 -13.58
CA GLU A 245 -14.12 13.98 -14.58
C GLU A 245 -15.64 14.03 -14.38
N GLU A 246 -16.28 12.87 -14.27
CA GLU A 246 -17.74 12.77 -14.11
C GLU A 246 -18.21 13.42 -12.81
N ASN A 247 -17.49 13.19 -11.70
CA ASN A 247 -17.86 13.75 -10.40
C ASN A 247 -17.34 15.18 -10.18
N LYS A 248 -16.59 15.78 -11.12
CA LYS A 248 -15.95 17.09 -10.94
C LYS A 248 -15.09 17.14 -9.67
N ALA A 249 -14.33 16.08 -9.45
CA ALA A 249 -13.43 15.90 -8.32
C ALA A 249 -11.97 15.86 -8.78
N SER A 250 -11.04 15.86 -7.83
CA SER A 250 -9.60 15.80 -8.12
C SER A 250 -9.01 14.50 -7.60
N ALA A 251 -8.19 13.85 -8.43
CA ALA A 251 -7.43 12.70 -8.01
C ALA A 251 -6.46 13.05 -6.86
N PRO A 252 -6.20 12.12 -5.93
CA PRO A 252 -5.21 12.32 -4.88
C PRO A 252 -3.79 12.46 -5.46
N PRO A 253 -2.86 13.13 -4.76
CA PRO A 253 -1.55 13.51 -5.32
C PRO A 253 -0.63 12.35 -5.67
N TRP A 254 -0.86 11.15 -5.12
CA TRP A 254 -0.11 9.93 -5.45
C TRP A 254 -0.89 8.93 -6.30
N GLY A 255 -1.97 9.40 -6.93
CA GLY A 255 -2.74 8.62 -7.89
C GLY A 255 -3.74 7.71 -7.22
N VAL A 256 -4.66 7.18 -8.00
CA VAL A 256 -5.79 6.44 -7.47
C VAL A 256 -5.33 5.05 -7.02
N SER A 257 -5.67 4.69 -5.77
CA SER A 257 -5.39 3.36 -5.21
C SER A 257 -6.62 2.69 -4.60
N VAL A 258 -7.79 3.29 -4.81
CA VAL A 258 -9.04 2.84 -4.23
C VAL A 258 -9.58 1.68 -5.05
N SER A 259 -9.67 0.51 -4.42
CA SER A 259 -10.16 -0.72 -5.06
C SER A 259 -11.69 -0.71 -5.06
N PRO A 260 -12.37 -0.92 -6.21
CA PRO A 260 -13.81 -0.88 -6.27
C PRO A 260 -14.46 -1.92 -5.34
N LEU A 261 -15.56 -1.56 -4.72
CA LEU A 261 -16.39 -2.43 -3.90
C LEU A 261 -17.64 -2.77 -4.70
N VAL A 262 -17.93 -4.05 -4.91
CA VAL A 262 -19.23 -4.47 -5.45
C VAL A 262 -20.17 -4.72 -4.28
N TYR A 263 -21.35 -4.13 -4.32
CA TYR A 263 -22.40 -4.30 -3.33
C TYR A 263 -23.75 -4.37 -4.05
N ASP A 264 -24.41 -5.53 -4.00
CA ASP A 264 -25.61 -5.83 -4.79
C ASP A 264 -25.44 -5.48 -6.28
N ASP A 265 -26.18 -4.49 -6.77
CA ASP A 265 -26.14 -4.00 -8.15
C ASP A 265 -25.24 -2.76 -8.35
N LEU A 266 -24.41 -2.45 -7.35
CA LEU A 266 -23.61 -1.24 -7.30
C LEU A 266 -22.11 -1.53 -7.30
N VAL A 267 -21.34 -0.62 -7.92
CA VAL A 267 -19.89 -0.52 -7.82
C VAL A 267 -19.56 0.79 -7.11
N ILE A 268 -18.99 0.70 -5.92
CA ILE A 268 -18.72 1.82 -5.02
C ILE A 268 -17.21 2.13 -5.00
N VAL A 269 -16.87 3.40 -5.18
CA VAL A 269 -15.49 3.92 -5.17
C VAL A 269 -15.42 5.24 -4.39
N SER A 270 -14.21 5.71 -4.06
CA SER A 270 -13.97 7.09 -3.61
C SER A 270 -13.59 7.95 -4.82
N ALA A 271 -14.42 8.93 -5.14
CA ALA A 271 -14.28 9.83 -6.29
C ALA A 271 -14.66 11.28 -5.93
N GLY A 272 -14.00 11.82 -4.89
CA GLY A 272 -14.45 13.02 -4.21
C GLY A 272 -15.45 12.72 -3.09
N GLY A 273 -15.27 11.61 -2.38
CA GLY A 273 -16.23 10.99 -1.46
C GLY A 273 -16.81 9.70 -2.06
N ALA A 274 -17.70 9.04 -1.31
CA ALA A 274 -18.32 7.80 -1.78
C ALA A 274 -19.23 8.06 -2.99
N VAL A 275 -19.05 7.29 -4.06
CA VAL A 275 -19.90 7.32 -5.25
C VAL A 275 -20.19 5.89 -5.67
N ALA A 276 -21.46 5.59 -5.94
CA ALA A 276 -21.89 4.31 -6.49
C ALA A 276 -22.33 4.46 -7.93
N TYR A 277 -21.93 3.47 -8.73
CA TYR A 277 -22.32 3.31 -10.12
C TYR A 277 -23.15 2.05 -10.26
N ASP A 278 -24.15 2.06 -11.13
CA ASP A 278 -24.87 0.85 -11.53
C ASP A 278 -23.90 -0.10 -12.22
N LYS A 279 -23.82 -1.34 -11.73
CA LYS A 279 -22.82 -2.32 -12.18
C LYS A 279 -23.02 -2.76 -13.64
N THR A 280 -24.20 -2.55 -14.20
CA THR A 280 -24.59 -3.02 -15.54
C THR A 280 -24.24 -2.02 -16.63
N ASN A 281 -24.35 -0.72 -16.36
CA ASN A 281 -24.19 0.32 -17.38
C ASN A 281 -23.17 1.42 -17.02
N GLY A 282 -22.72 1.49 -15.76
CA GLY A 282 -21.76 2.49 -15.30
C GLY A 282 -22.35 3.88 -15.04
N ASP A 283 -23.68 4.04 -14.99
CA ASP A 283 -24.33 5.29 -14.62
C ASP A 283 -24.23 5.53 -13.12
N ILE A 284 -24.13 6.80 -12.69
CA ILE A 284 -24.13 7.15 -11.26
C ILE A 284 -25.49 6.81 -10.65
N ALA A 285 -25.50 5.89 -9.68
CA ALA A 285 -26.68 5.55 -8.89
C ALA A 285 -26.87 6.55 -7.74
N TRP A 286 -25.79 6.89 -7.03
CA TRP A 286 -25.79 7.91 -5.99
C TRP A 286 -24.42 8.52 -5.75
N THR A 287 -24.42 9.73 -5.18
CA THR A 287 -23.21 10.44 -4.72
C THR A 287 -23.39 10.79 -3.26
N GLY A 288 -22.46 10.34 -2.41
CA GLY A 288 -22.44 10.63 -0.99
C GLY A 288 -21.89 12.01 -0.65
N GLN A 289 -21.48 12.17 0.60
CA GLN A 289 -20.85 13.39 1.10
C GLN A 289 -19.56 13.70 0.33
N ARG A 290 -19.47 14.92 -0.22
CA ARG A 290 -18.26 15.36 -0.93
C ARG A 290 -17.09 15.62 0.01
N ILE A 291 -15.97 14.94 -0.25
CA ILE A 291 -14.73 14.95 0.54
C ILE A 291 -13.55 14.72 -0.42
N GLN A 292 -12.37 15.28 -0.17
CA GLN A 292 -11.20 14.95 -0.98
C GLN A 292 -10.81 13.48 -0.78
N SER A 293 -10.75 12.71 -1.87
CA SER A 293 -10.40 11.29 -1.81
C SER A 293 -8.99 11.07 -1.25
N ALA A 294 -8.84 10.01 -0.44
CA ALA A 294 -7.55 9.50 0.02
C ALA A 294 -7.27 8.10 -0.58
N TYR A 295 -6.49 7.28 0.13
CA TYR A 295 -6.02 5.96 -0.35
C TYR A 295 -6.67 4.78 0.41
N SER A 296 -7.80 5.01 1.09
CA SER A 296 -8.61 3.94 1.70
C SER A 296 -9.66 3.44 0.73
N SER A 297 -9.87 2.13 0.66
CA SER A 297 -10.91 1.57 -0.20
C SER A 297 -12.23 1.49 0.57
N PRO A 298 -13.40 1.61 -0.09
CA PRO A 298 -14.68 1.36 0.55
C PRO A 298 -14.72 -0.07 1.12
N LEU A 299 -15.34 -0.22 2.28
CA LEU A 299 -15.61 -1.51 2.91
C LEU A 299 -16.99 -1.53 3.54
N VAL A 300 -17.62 -2.70 3.57
CA VAL A 300 -18.92 -2.90 4.20
C VAL A 300 -18.71 -3.41 5.62
N ALA A 301 -19.43 -2.82 6.57
CA ALA A 301 -19.46 -3.28 7.95
C ALA A 301 -20.82 -3.04 8.59
N THR A 302 -21.19 -3.88 9.55
CA THR A 302 -22.41 -3.72 10.32
C THR A 302 -22.10 -3.07 11.67
N PHE A 303 -22.80 -1.97 11.98
CA PHE A 303 -22.78 -1.37 13.32
C PHE A 303 -24.20 -1.16 13.81
N ALA A 304 -24.45 -1.51 15.07
CA ALA A 304 -25.76 -1.45 15.71
C ALA A 304 -26.86 -2.09 14.84
N GLY A 305 -26.54 -3.24 14.22
CA GLY A 305 -27.45 -4.01 13.36
C GLY A 305 -27.78 -3.37 12.00
N THR A 306 -27.12 -2.27 11.62
CA THR A 306 -27.29 -1.62 10.32
C THR A 306 -26.03 -1.80 9.50
N GLU A 307 -26.18 -2.22 8.25
CA GLU A 307 -25.07 -2.34 7.31
C GLU A 307 -24.67 -0.99 6.71
N GLN A 308 -23.38 -0.76 6.54
CA GLN A 308 -22.82 0.55 6.24
C GLN A 308 -21.59 0.43 5.36
N VAL A 309 -21.45 1.35 4.41
CA VAL A 309 -20.23 1.53 3.63
C VAL A 309 -19.36 2.56 4.34
N LEU A 310 -18.17 2.15 4.78
CA LEU A 310 -17.18 3.03 5.38
C LEU A 310 -16.19 3.53 4.34
N LEU A 311 -15.89 4.83 4.40
CA LEU A 311 -14.75 5.43 3.72
C LEU A 311 -13.88 6.19 4.73
N PHE A 312 -12.58 6.20 4.47
CA PHE A 312 -11.61 6.98 5.22
C PHE A 312 -10.83 7.88 4.26
N ASP A 313 -11.38 9.08 4.07
CA ASP A 313 -10.92 10.11 3.15
C ASP A 313 -10.29 11.28 3.92
N ASP A 314 -9.79 12.31 3.21
CA ASP A 314 -8.99 13.39 3.80
C ASP A 314 -9.71 14.05 5.01
N GLY A 315 -9.12 13.83 6.19
CA GLY A 315 -9.60 14.38 7.46
C GLY A 315 -10.93 13.82 7.99
N LEU A 316 -11.53 12.82 7.34
CA LEU A 316 -12.87 12.32 7.70
C LEU A 316 -12.99 10.80 7.54
N VAL A 317 -13.54 10.16 8.57
CA VAL A 317 -14.14 8.83 8.44
C VAL A 317 -15.64 9.03 8.24
N THR A 318 -16.20 8.49 7.17
CA THR A 318 -17.63 8.56 6.90
C THR A 318 -18.24 7.19 6.77
N SER A 319 -19.52 7.13 7.11
CA SER A 319 -20.37 5.96 6.94
C SER A 319 -21.59 6.34 6.12
N HIS A 320 -21.92 5.49 5.17
CA HIS A 320 -23.02 5.67 4.23
C HIS A 320 -23.93 4.46 4.23
N GLU A 321 -25.22 4.69 4.04
CA GLU A 321 -26.16 3.62 3.72
C GLU A 321 -25.81 3.07 2.31
N PRO A 322 -25.64 1.74 2.14
CA PRO A 322 -25.09 1.18 0.90
C PRO A 322 -25.91 1.43 -0.36
N SER A 323 -27.25 1.45 -0.26
CA SER A 323 -28.14 1.49 -1.43
C SER A 323 -28.41 2.91 -1.95
N SER A 324 -28.32 3.92 -1.09
CA SER A 324 -28.72 5.31 -1.34
C SER A 324 -27.58 6.32 -1.18
N GLY A 325 -26.49 5.93 -0.51
CA GLY A 325 -25.38 6.82 -0.20
C GLY A 325 -25.65 7.81 0.93
N GLU A 326 -26.79 7.72 1.61
CA GLU A 326 -27.16 8.58 2.74
C GLU A 326 -26.05 8.56 3.80
N LEU A 327 -25.58 9.73 4.22
CA LEU A 327 -24.58 9.84 5.27
C LEU A 327 -25.19 9.46 6.63
N LEU A 328 -24.79 8.32 7.19
CA LEU A 328 -25.28 7.84 8.48
C LEU A 328 -24.56 8.51 9.66
N TRP A 329 -23.24 8.67 9.55
CA TRP A 329 -22.43 9.42 10.51
C TRP A 329 -21.09 9.80 9.89
N LYS A 330 -20.41 10.76 10.52
CA LYS A 330 -19.03 11.14 10.18
C LYS A 330 -18.24 11.48 11.42
N GLN A 331 -16.96 11.15 11.39
CA GLN A 331 -16.03 11.45 12.46
C GLN A 331 -14.83 12.21 11.91
N LYS A 332 -14.49 13.33 12.55
CA LYS A 332 -13.28 14.08 12.22
C LYS A 332 -12.05 13.29 12.58
N TRP A 333 -11.11 13.24 11.63
CA TRP A 333 -9.76 12.74 11.83
C TRP A 333 -8.78 13.91 11.90
N GLN A 334 -7.80 13.84 12.80
CA GLN A 334 -6.85 14.93 12.97
C GLN A 334 -5.94 15.06 11.74
N SER A 335 -5.86 16.30 11.24
CA SER A 335 -5.00 16.81 10.17
C SER A 335 -5.53 16.68 8.75
N ALA A 336 -6.23 17.73 8.28
CA ALA A 336 -6.36 17.99 6.84
C ALA A 336 -4.96 18.03 6.22
N GLY A 337 -4.76 17.29 5.13
CA GLY A 337 -3.48 17.21 4.41
C GLY A 337 -2.49 16.15 4.93
N VAL A 338 -2.90 15.27 5.86
CA VAL A 338 -2.19 14.01 6.10
C VAL A 338 -2.77 12.94 5.19
N GLU A 339 -1.89 12.31 4.43
CA GLU A 339 -2.25 11.33 3.42
C GLU A 339 -2.65 10.01 4.09
N ILE A 340 -3.95 9.70 4.03
CA ILE A 340 -4.53 8.52 4.66
C ILE A 340 -4.37 7.31 3.74
N ALA A 341 -3.56 6.35 4.17
CA ALA A 341 -3.29 5.11 3.44
C ALA A 341 -3.38 3.90 4.36
N SER A 342 -4.46 3.81 5.13
CA SER A 342 -4.83 2.64 5.94
C SER A 342 -6.31 2.35 5.75
N GLN A 343 -6.68 1.07 5.83
CA GLN A 343 -8.10 0.70 5.92
C GLN A 343 -8.63 0.93 7.35
N PRO A 344 -9.90 1.36 7.50
CA PRO A 344 -10.63 1.17 8.75
C PRO A 344 -10.76 -0.32 9.08
N THR A 345 -10.76 -0.66 10.37
CA THR A 345 -10.86 -2.05 10.82
C THR A 345 -12.02 -2.19 11.80
N PRO A 346 -13.17 -2.73 11.35
CA PRO A 346 -14.26 -3.12 12.24
C PRO A 346 -13.77 -4.18 13.24
N LEU A 347 -14.12 -4.01 14.50
CA LEU A 347 -13.84 -4.92 15.61
C LEU A 347 -15.17 -5.38 16.25
N PRO A 348 -15.19 -6.53 16.96
CA PRO A 348 -16.39 -7.00 17.64
C PRO A 348 -16.99 -5.98 18.62
N GLY A 349 -18.31 -6.05 18.76
CA GLY A 349 -19.08 -5.17 19.67
C GLY A 349 -19.22 -3.75 19.14
N ASP A 350 -19.52 -3.61 17.85
CA ASP A 350 -19.77 -2.34 17.16
C ASP A 350 -18.62 -1.31 17.29
N LYS A 351 -17.39 -1.82 17.26
CA LYS A 351 -16.18 -1.00 17.41
C LYS A 351 -15.49 -0.78 16.07
N LEU A 352 -14.91 0.39 15.88
CA LEU A 352 -14.15 0.73 14.69
C LEU A 352 -12.78 1.26 15.07
N LEU A 353 -11.73 0.52 14.69
CA LEU A 353 -10.36 0.96 14.83
C LEU A 353 -9.92 1.69 13.56
N VAL A 354 -9.42 2.90 13.72
CA VAL A 354 -8.90 3.73 12.63
C VAL A 354 -7.49 4.14 12.98
N SER A 355 -6.59 4.12 12.00
CA SER A 355 -5.19 4.48 12.19
C SER A 355 -4.64 5.17 10.96
N SER A 356 -3.69 6.07 11.17
CA SER A 356 -2.90 6.67 10.10
C SER A 356 -1.50 6.97 10.59
N ALA A 357 -0.54 6.89 9.69
CA ALA A 357 0.84 7.26 9.96
C ALA A 357 1.06 8.77 10.08
N TYR A 358 2.28 9.23 9.79
CA TYR A 358 2.65 10.65 9.94
C TYR A 358 2.41 11.17 11.36
N GLY A 359 2.67 10.32 12.35
CA GLY A 359 2.56 10.67 13.77
C GLY A 359 1.16 10.77 14.36
N ILE A 360 0.11 10.51 13.58
CA ILE A 360 -1.27 10.65 14.08
C ILE A 360 -1.63 9.52 15.04
N GLY A 361 -1.34 8.27 14.67
CA GLY A 361 -1.61 7.11 15.52
C GLY A 361 -2.94 6.44 15.20
N ALA A 362 -3.63 5.97 16.23
CA ALA A 362 -4.86 5.21 16.15
C ALA A 362 -5.92 5.71 17.14
N LYS A 363 -7.18 5.50 16.78
CA LYS A 363 -8.33 5.74 17.64
C LYS A 363 -9.31 4.58 17.52
N LEU A 364 -9.92 4.23 18.63
CA LEU A 364 -11.02 3.28 18.65
C LEU A 364 -12.32 4.00 18.94
N PHE A 365 -13.30 3.79 18.08
CA PHE A 365 -14.65 4.30 18.24
C PHE A 365 -15.61 3.17 18.58
N HIS A 366 -16.64 3.48 19.36
CA HIS A 366 -17.80 2.62 19.58
C HIS A 366 -19.02 3.28 18.93
N ILE A 367 -19.62 2.57 17.99
CA ILE A 367 -20.70 3.09 17.14
C ILE A 367 -22.01 2.48 17.65
N THR A 368 -22.87 3.30 18.23
CA THR A 368 -24.12 2.84 18.83
C THR A 368 -25.31 3.56 18.24
N ARG A 369 -26.49 2.96 18.44
CA ARG A 369 -27.76 3.54 18.04
C ARG A 369 -28.85 3.04 18.99
N SER A 370 -29.64 3.93 19.59
CA SER A 370 -30.65 3.51 20.58
C SER A 370 -31.82 2.76 19.91
N ASN A 371 -32.21 3.18 18.70
CA ASN A 371 -33.22 2.53 17.88
C ASN A 371 -33.01 2.89 16.39
N PRO A 372 -33.62 2.13 15.44
CA PRO A 372 -33.45 2.37 14.00
C PRO A 372 -33.99 3.71 13.45
N SER A 373 -34.63 4.54 14.27
CA SER A 373 -35.11 5.88 13.87
C SER A 373 -34.23 7.02 14.39
N GLU A 374 -33.32 6.75 15.31
CA GLU A 374 -32.40 7.75 15.88
C GLU A 374 -31.10 7.86 15.09
N GLU A 375 -30.32 8.92 15.31
CA GLU A 375 -29.00 9.06 14.72
C GLU A 375 -27.99 8.10 15.36
N PHE A 376 -26.93 7.75 14.62
CA PHE A 376 -25.81 7.01 15.19
C PHE A 376 -24.99 7.90 16.14
N ASN A 377 -24.51 7.31 17.21
CA ASN A 377 -23.58 7.93 18.14
C ASN A 377 -22.20 7.28 17.99
N VAL A 378 -21.17 8.10 17.77
CA VAL A 378 -19.79 7.65 17.59
C VAL A 378 -18.95 8.11 18.77
N ASN A 379 -18.71 7.21 19.73
CA ASN A 379 -17.97 7.52 20.95
C ASN A 379 -16.49 7.14 20.81
N LEU A 380 -15.59 8.08 21.07
CA LEU A 380 -14.17 7.78 21.21
C LEU A 380 -13.95 6.98 22.50
N LEU A 381 -13.45 5.76 22.39
CA LEU A 381 -13.06 4.94 23.54
C LEU A 381 -11.64 5.27 23.99
N TRP A 382 -10.70 5.36 23.05
CA TRP A 382 -9.32 5.76 23.32
C TRP A 382 -8.64 6.29 22.06
N GLU A 383 -7.55 7.04 22.26
CA GLU A 383 -6.60 7.43 21.21
C GLU A 383 -5.17 7.09 21.64
N SER A 384 -4.33 6.70 20.69
CA SER A 384 -2.95 6.27 20.96
C SER A 384 -2.04 6.62 19.79
N ILE A 385 -0.90 7.25 20.07
CA ILE A 385 0.15 7.51 19.07
C ILE A 385 0.98 6.26 18.75
N TYR A 386 0.76 5.15 19.46
CA TYR A 386 1.63 3.96 19.43
C TYR A 386 1.21 2.91 18.41
N PHE A 387 0.38 3.29 17.42
CA PHE A 387 0.01 2.43 16.30
C PHE A 387 -0.29 3.26 15.04
N LYS A 388 0.69 3.36 14.14
CA LYS A 388 0.70 4.22 12.94
C LYS A 388 0.80 3.40 11.68
N THR A 389 -0.34 2.99 11.15
CA THR A 389 -0.39 2.18 9.94
C THR A 389 -0.24 3.02 8.68
N LYS A 390 0.48 2.45 7.70
CA LYS A 390 0.75 3.07 6.40
C LYS A 390 0.88 1.99 5.34
N PHE A 391 0.14 2.15 4.25
CA PHE A 391 0.02 1.20 3.13
C PHE A 391 -0.49 -0.20 3.51
N THR A 392 -0.64 -0.51 4.79
CA THR A 392 -1.01 -1.84 5.32
C THR A 392 -2.44 -1.81 5.87
N THR A 393 -2.97 -3.00 6.15
CA THR A 393 -4.17 -3.18 6.98
C THR A 393 -3.83 -3.66 8.39
N ILE A 394 -4.77 -3.50 9.32
CA ILE A 394 -4.69 -4.02 10.70
C ILE A 394 -5.40 -5.37 10.74
N ILE A 395 -4.80 -6.34 11.45
CA ILE A 395 -5.42 -7.63 11.72
C ILE A 395 -5.91 -7.65 13.16
N TYR A 396 -7.16 -8.04 13.37
CA TYR A 396 -7.67 -8.42 14.69
C TYR A 396 -7.73 -9.94 14.79
N TYR A 397 -7.09 -10.49 15.82
CA TYR A 397 -7.03 -11.93 16.06
C TYR A 397 -6.95 -12.20 17.56
N GLU A 398 -7.79 -13.11 18.06
CA GLU A 398 -7.84 -13.54 19.46
C GLU A 398 -7.73 -12.38 20.46
N ASP A 399 -8.60 -11.37 20.33
CA ASP A 399 -8.70 -10.20 21.21
C ASP A 399 -7.54 -9.20 21.17
N TYR A 400 -6.56 -9.37 20.26
CA TYR A 400 -5.48 -8.42 20.05
C TYR A 400 -5.49 -7.87 18.61
N VAL A 401 -4.85 -6.71 18.42
CA VAL A 401 -4.63 -6.15 17.08
C VAL A 401 -3.15 -6.15 16.73
N TYR A 402 -2.87 -6.56 15.50
CA TYR A 402 -1.53 -6.71 14.94
C TYR A 402 -1.40 -5.90 13.65
N GLY A 403 -0.23 -5.29 13.43
CA GLY A 403 0.03 -4.54 12.22
C GLY A 403 1.37 -3.81 12.22
N LEU A 404 1.69 -3.14 11.12
CA LEU A 404 2.92 -2.36 10.98
C LEU A 404 2.73 -0.94 11.53
N ASP A 405 3.43 -0.62 12.62
CA ASP A 405 3.53 0.72 13.20
C ASP A 405 4.78 1.44 12.64
N ASP A 406 4.61 2.23 11.58
CA ASP A 406 5.70 2.85 10.78
C ASP A 406 6.78 1.82 10.40
N GLY A 407 6.34 0.71 9.83
CA GLY A 407 7.19 -0.35 9.27
C GLY A 407 7.89 -1.28 10.26
N ILE A 408 7.50 -1.24 11.53
CA ILE A 408 7.86 -2.25 12.53
C ILE A 408 6.59 -2.91 13.03
N PHE A 409 6.56 -4.24 13.08
CA PHE A 409 5.40 -4.98 13.53
C PHE A 409 5.11 -4.72 15.00
N ALA A 410 3.83 -4.60 15.34
CA ALA A 410 3.38 -4.29 16.69
C ALA A 410 2.13 -5.10 17.04
N CYS A 411 2.00 -5.40 18.33
CA CYS A 411 0.77 -5.87 18.95
C CYS A 411 0.25 -4.76 19.89
N VAL A 412 -1.05 -4.51 19.83
CA VAL A 412 -1.74 -3.53 20.67
C VAL A 412 -2.95 -4.20 21.30
N ASN A 413 -3.19 -3.88 22.57
CA ASN A 413 -4.41 -4.26 23.27
C ASN A 413 -5.54 -3.32 22.82
N PRO A 414 -6.61 -3.82 22.16
CA PRO A 414 -7.69 -2.98 21.68
C PRO A 414 -8.58 -2.44 22.80
N ILE A 415 -8.47 -2.91 24.04
CA ILE A 415 -9.27 -2.41 25.17
C ILE A 415 -8.87 -0.97 25.51
N ASP A 416 -7.57 -0.67 25.55
CA ASP A 416 -7.02 0.60 26.04
C ASP A 416 -6.01 1.25 25.09
N GLY A 417 -5.69 0.61 23.96
CA GLY A 417 -4.74 1.12 22.98
C GLY A 417 -3.28 1.01 23.42
N THR A 418 -2.98 0.23 24.47
CA THR A 418 -1.62 0.00 24.95
C THR A 418 -0.86 -0.96 24.04
N ARG A 419 0.35 -0.55 23.64
CA ARG A 419 1.23 -1.38 22.81
C ARG A 419 1.94 -2.42 23.67
N GLN A 420 1.66 -3.69 23.39
CA GLN A 420 2.29 -4.83 24.08
C GLN A 420 3.76 -4.96 23.67
N TRP A 421 4.02 -4.95 22.36
CA TRP A 421 5.38 -4.97 21.82
C TRP A 421 5.48 -4.29 20.45
N LYS A 422 6.72 -4.00 20.05
CA LYS A 422 7.09 -3.48 18.73
C LYS A 422 8.44 -4.04 18.28
N ARG A 423 8.43 -5.00 17.36
CA ARG A 423 9.58 -5.81 16.91
C ARG A 423 9.36 -6.24 15.45
N GLY A 424 10.39 -6.79 14.80
CA GLY A 424 10.28 -7.16 13.38
C GLY A 424 10.25 -5.94 12.45
N ARG A 425 11.39 -5.55 11.90
CA ARG A 425 11.50 -4.41 10.96
C ARG A 425 11.20 -4.90 9.55
N TYR A 426 9.98 -4.69 9.09
CA TYR A 426 9.51 -5.18 7.79
C TYR A 426 9.29 -4.07 6.76
N GLY A 427 9.49 -2.81 7.14
CA GLY A 427 9.20 -1.66 6.27
C GLY A 427 7.69 -1.52 6.03
N HIS A 428 7.29 -0.75 5.02
CA HIS A 428 5.88 -0.58 4.63
C HIS A 428 5.34 -1.77 3.83
N GLY A 429 5.50 -2.96 4.43
CA GLY A 429 5.01 -4.24 3.91
C GLY A 429 3.49 -4.41 4.07
N GLN A 430 3.01 -5.62 3.80
CA GLN A 430 1.60 -5.99 3.81
C GLN A 430 1.36 -7.21 4.69
N THR A 431 0.18 -7.30 5.28
CA THR A 431 -0.19 -8.31 6.28
C THR A 431 -1.37 -9.14 5.79
N LEU A 432 -1.33 -10.45 6.08
CA LEU A 432 -2.41 -11.38 5.83
C LEU A 432 -2.49 -12.38 7.00
N LEU A 433 -3.66 -12.58 7.57
CA LEU A 433 -3.91 -13.65 8.52
C LEU A 433 -4.35 -14.90 7.77
N ILE A 434 -3.69 -16.02 8.01
CA ILE A 434 -4.00 -17.32 7.42
C ILE A 434 -4.30 -18.29 8.56
N SER A 435 -5.58 -18.45 8.87
CA SER A 435 -6.10 -19.13 10.05
C SER A 435 -5.46 -18.61 11.34
N ASP A 436 -4.39 -19.24 11.82
CA ASP A 436 -3.70 -19.01 13.08
C ASP A 436 -2.27 -18.43 12.91
N VAL A 437 -1.88 -18.07 11.68
CA VAL A 437 -0.54 -17.53 11.37
C VAL A 437 -0.63 -16.21 10.62
N LEU A 438 0.19 -15.24 11.02
CA LEU A 438 0.34 -13.98 10.30
C LEU A 438 1.43 -14.13 9.23
N LEU A 439 1.08 -13.85 7.98
CA LEU A 439 2.01 -13.70 6.87
C LEU A 439 2.28 -12.20 6.66
N VAL A 440 3.57 -11.84 6.59
CA VAL A 440 4.03 -10.50 6.25
C VAL A 440 4.86 -10.54 4.98
N LEU A 441 4.40 -9.83 3.95
CA LEU A 441 5.23 -9.46 2.80
C LEU A 441 5.99 -8.18 3.18
N THR A 442 7.29 -8.29 3.45
CA THR A 442 8.11 -7.12 3.82
C THR A 442 8.25 -6.17 2.64
N GLU A 443 8.58 -4.89 2.86
CA GLU A 443 8.82 -3.90 1.80
C GLU A 443 10.00 -4.27 0.88
N SER A 444 10.88 -5.18 1.31
CA SER A 444 12.01 -5.67 0.52
C SER A 444 11.71 -6.94 -0.29
N GLY A 445 10.50 -7.50 -0.16
CA GLY A 445 10.03 -8.68 -0.90
C GLY A 445 10.28 -10.04 -0.23
N ASP A 446 10.59 -10.07 1.07
CA ASP A 446 10.60 -11.32 1.83
C ASP A 446 9.18 -11.67 2.29
N ILE A 447 8.89 -12.96 2.40
CA ILE A 447 7.71 -13.47 3.10
C ILE A 447 8.16 -13.99 4.47
N VAL A 448 7.46 -13.55 5.51
CA VAL A 448 7.74 -13.91 6.91
C VAL A 448 6.46 -14.43 7.54
N LEU A 449 6.52 -15.60 8.18
CA LEU A 449 5.46 -16.09 9.04
C LEU A 449 5.72 -15.67 10.48
N ILE A 450 4.69 -15.19 11.16
CA ILE A 450 4.73 -14.70 12.53
C ILE A 450 3.61 -15.37 13.32
N GLU A 451 3.92 -15.81 14.53
CA GLU A 451 2.92 -16.27 15.49
C GLU A 451 2.15 -15.06 16.04
N PRO A 452 0.81 -15.01 15.96
CA PRO A 452 0.01 -13.94 16.55
C PRO A 452 -0.03 -14.08 18.08
N ASN A 453 1.04 -13.64 18.75
CA ASN A 453 1.22 -13.78 20.18
C ASN A 453 1.29 -12.39 20.87
N PRO A 454 0.47 -12.12 21.90
CA PRO A 454 0.47 -10.82 22.57
C PRO A 454 1.67 -10.58 23.49
N ASP A 455 2.32 -11.62 23.99
CA ASP A 455 3.42 -11.52 24.95
C ASP A 455 4.76 -11.26 24.27
N GLU A 456 4.96 -11.84 23.08
CA GLU A 456 6.22 -11.69 22.34
C GLU A 456 6.05 -11.70 20.81
N HIS A 457 7.07 -11.17 20.13
CA HIS A 457 7.19 -11.28 18.67
C HIS A 457 8.02 -12.52 18.33
N LYS A 458 7.45 -13.43 17.53
CA LYS A 458 8.10 -14.68 17.14
C LYS A 458 7.93 -14.96 15.65
N GLU A 459 9.04 -14.89 14.91
CA GLU A 459 9.10 -15.34 13.51
C GLU A 459 9.15 -16.87 13.48
N LEU A 460 8.23 -17.47 12.73
CA LEU A 460 8.14 -18.91 12.53
C LEU A 460 8.96 -19.36 11.33
N ALA A 461 8.88 -18.61 10.23
CA ALA A 461 9.55 -18.94 8.98
C ALA A 461 9.82 -17.70 8.12
N ARG A 462 10.76 -17.80 7.19
CA ARG A 462 11.10 -16.74 6.24
C ARG A 462 11.67 -17.30 4.94
N PHE A 463 11.30 -16.71 3.81
CA PHE A 463 12.03 -16.87 2.56
C PHE A 463 11.99 -15.59 1.71
N SER A 464 12.91 -15.47 0.76
CA SER A 464 12.96 -14.34 -0.18
C SER A 464 12.09 -14.64 -1.40
N ALA A 465 10.91 -14.01 -1.48
CA ALA A 465 9.91 -14.30 -2.49
C ALA A 465 10.13 -13.49 -3.77
N ILE A 466 10.48 -12.22 -3.64
CA ILE A 466 10.69 -11.30 -4.76
C ILE A 466 11.75 -10.26 -4.39
N LYS A 467 12.43 -9.67 -5.38
CA LYS A 467 13.44 -8.64 -5.13
C LYS A 467 12.92 -7.26 -5.48
N GLY A 468 13.03 -6.31 -4.56
CA GLY A 468 12.69 -4.92 -4.80
C GLY A 468 11.57 -4.45 -3.89
N GLN A 469 11.09 -3.24 -4.16
CA GLN A 469 10.10 -2.60 -3.31
C GLN A 469 8.71 -3.17 -3.53
N THR A 470 8.10 -3.66 -2.45
CA THR A 470 6.76 -4.27 -2.43
C THR A 470 5.83 -3.45 -1.56
N TRP A 471 4.87 -2.78 -2.19
CA TRP A 471 3.72 -2.14 -1.53
C TRP A 471 2.40 -2.82 -1.88
N ASN A 472 2.47 -3.85 -2.73
CA ASN A 472 1.34 -4.64 -3.21
C ASN A 472 0.91 -5.64 -2.13
N ASN A 473 -0.40 -5.82 -1.96
CA ASN A 473 -0.91 -6.88 -1.10
C ASN A 473 -0.63 -8.26 -1.72
N PRO A 474 -0.30 -9.30 -0.92
CA PRO A 474 -0.30 -10.66 -1.41
C PRO A 474 -1.75 -11.15 -1.63
N ALA A 475 -1.94 -12.10 -2.54
CA ALA A 475 -3.18 -12.85 -2.68
C ALA A 475 -2.93 -14.33 -2.41
N LEU A 476 -3.83 -14.98 -1.69
CA LEU A 476 -3.71 -16.40 -1.33
C LEU A 476 -4.98 -17.15 -1.73
N VAL A 477 -4.83 -18.15 -2.60
CA VAL A 477 -5.93 -18.91 -3.19
C VAL A 477 -5.64 -20.39 -2.99
N GLY A 478 -6.40 -21.04 -2.12
CA GLY A 478 -6.00 -22.32 -1.55
C GLY A 478 -4.60 -22.21 -0.93
N ASN A 479 -3.62 -22.92 -1.48
CA ASN A 479 -2.22 -22.80 -1.06
C ASN A 479 -1.33 -22.08 -2.08
N TYR A 480 -1.89 -21.41 -3.08
CA TYR A 480 -1.13 -20.61 -4.04
C TYR A 480 -1.04 -19.16 -3.57
N LEU A 481 0.16 -18.73 -3.21
CA LEU A 481 0.50 -17.38 -2.81
C LEU A 481 1.03 -16.61 -4.02
N LEU A 482 0.29 -15.61 -4.46
CA LEU A 482 0.72 -14.62 -5.44
C LEU A 482 1.34 -13.42 -4.75
N VAL A 483 2.53 -13.04 -5.20
CA VAL A 483 3.24 -11.84 -4.78
C VAL A 483 3.71 -11.07 -5.99
N ARG A 484 3.72 -9.74 -5.89
CA ARG A 484 4.34 -8.89 -6.89
C ARG A 484 4.94 -7.66 -6.27
N ASN A 485 5.83 -7.03 -7.04
CA ASN A 485 6.34 -5.71 -6.78
C ASN A 485 5.96 -4.80 -7.95
N SER A 486 6.66 -3.66 -8.09
CA SER A 486 6.40 -2.73 -9.18
C SER A 486 6.64 -3.28 -10.59
N ARG A 487 7.40 -4.37 -10.81
CA ARG A 487 7.85 -4.85 -12.14
C ARG A 487 8.04 -6.36 -12.28
N GLU A 488 7.83 -7.14 -11.23
CA GLU A 488 7.98 -8.59 -11.21
C GLU A 488 6.82 -9.20 -10.42
N ALA A 489 6.39 -10.40 -10.82
CA ALA A 489 5.41 -11.21 -10.11
C ALA A 489 5.91 -12.64 -9.94
N ALA A 490 5.40 -13.31 -8.91
CA ALA A 490 5.67 -14.72 -8.65
C ALA A 490 4.47 -15.41 -8.01
N CYS A 491 4.33 -16.70 -8.29
CA CYS A 491 3.41 -17.60 -7.61
C CYS A 491 4.19 -18.70 -6.87
N TYR A 492 3.79 -18.94 -5.64
CA TYR A 492 4.33 -19.98 -4.78
C TYR A 492 3.24 -20.92 -4.32
N ARG A 493 3.51 -22.22 -4.32
CA ARG A 493 2.68 -23.20 -3.61
C ARG A 493 3.23 -23.36 -2.20
N LEU A 494 2.44 -22.94 -1.21
CA LEU A 494 2.76 -23.03 0.20
C LEU A 494 2.48 -24.46 0.70
N PRO A 495 3.34 -25.00 1.58
CA PRO A 495 3.10 -26.27 2.25
C PRO A 495 1.96 -26.11 3.27
N ILE A 496 1.11 -27.12 3.35
CA ILE A 496 -0.04 -27.18 4.27
C ILE A 496 0.03 -28.47 5.10
N GLN A 497 -0.59 -28.47 6.28
CA GLN A 497 -0.63 -29.59 7.22
C GLN A 497 -1.64 -30.67 6.85
#